data_AF-A0A8T5MRJ4-F1
#
_entry.id   AF-A0A8T5MRJ4-F1
#
_cell.length_a   1.000
_cell.length_b   1.000
_cell.length_c   1.000
_cell.angle_alpha   90.00
_cell.angle_beta   90.00
_cell.angle_gamma   90.00
#
_symmetry.space_group_name_H-M   'P 1'
#
loop_
_entity.id
_entity.type
_entity.pdbx_description
1 polymer ?
#
loop_
_entity_poly.entity_id
_entity_poly.type
_entity_poly.pdbx_seq_one_letter_code
_entity_poly.pdbx_strand_id
1 'polypeptide(L)'
;MKSIIEEALTRAETENQGLTRPTAMASETDEELEKVLRELKTNIVVIGCGGGGSNTIQRMMEEGIKGADMLALNTDAQHLLHIIAGKKLLIGRKRNKGLGAGSIP
;
A
#
# COMPACT_ATOMS: atom_id res chain seq x y z
N MET A 1 -14.06 30.40 -40.20
CA MET A 1 -13.13 29.40 -39.62
C MET A 1 -13.20 29.25 -38.09
N LYS A 2 -13.75 30.20 -37.32
CA LYS A 2 -13.92 30.05 -35.85
C LYS A 2 -15.12 29.18 -35.43
N SER A 3 -16.18 29.14 -36.23
CA SER A 3 -17.43 28.41 -35.91
C SER A 3 -17.30 26.87 -36.02
N ILE A 4 -16.43 26.34 -36.89
CA ILE A 4 -16.23 24.88 -37.02
C ILE A 4 -15.51 24.31 -35.78
N ILE A 5 -14.60 25.11 -35.21
CA ILE A 5 -13.84 24.74 -34.01
C ILE A 5 -14.75 24.76 -32.78
N GLU A 6 -15.61 25.78 -32.64
CA GLU A 6 -16.61 25.83 -31.57
C GLU A 6 -17.60 24.67 -31.64
N GLU A 7 -18.12 24.33 -32.83
CA GLU A 7 -19.03 23.18 -33.00
C GLU A 7 -18.35 21.84 -32.68
N ALA A 8 -17.08 21.68 -33.03
CA ALA A 8 -16.32 20.47 -32.70
C ALA A 8 -16.07 20.34 -31.19
N LEU A 9 -15.79 21.45 -30.51
CA LEU A 9 -15.66 21.50 -29.05
C LEU A 9 -16.98 21.21 -28.34
N THR A 10 -18.10 21.76 -28.82
CA THR A 10 -19.42 21.50 -28.21
C THR A 10 -19.81 20.03 -28.36
N ARG A 11 -19.57 19.42 -29.52
CA ARG A 11 -19.87 18.00 -29.75
C ARG A 11 -19.00 17.06 -28.89
N ALA A 12 -17.72 17.41 -28.67
CA ALA A 12 -16.83 16.65 -27.80
C ALA A 12 -17.25 16.74 -26.32
N GLU A 13 -17.76 17.89 -25.88
CA GLU A 13 -18.32 18.05 -24.53
C GLU A 13 -19.60 17.22 -24.32
N THR A 14 -20.49 17.17 -25.33
CA THR A 14 -21.72 16.36 -25.25
C THR A 14 -21.45 14.85 -25.28
N GLU A 15 -20.45 14.37 -26.02
CA GLU A 15 -20.04 12.96 -26.01
C GLU A 15 -19.46 12.54 -24.64
N ASN A 16 -18.81 13.45 -23.92
CA ASN A 16 -18.29 13.18 -22.57
C ASN A 16 -19.37 13.24 -21.48
N GLN A 17 -20.56 13.81 -21.78
CA GLN A 17 -21.72 13.77 -20.89
C GLN A 17 -22.49 12.43 -20.93
N GLY A 18 -22.18 11.56 -21.90
CA GLY A 18 -22.78 10.22 -22.05
C GLY A 18 -22.36 9.18 -20.99
N LEU A 19 -21.47 9.51 -20.06
CA LEU A 19 -21.05 8.65 -18.95
C LEU A 19 -21.50 9.15 -17.56
N THR A 20 -22.55 9.98 -17.50
CA THR A 20 -23.16 10.31 -16.21
C THR A 20 -24.03 9.15 -15.73
N ARG A 21 -23.46 8.29 -14.86
CA ARG A 21 -24.24 7.33 -14.06
C ARG A 21 -25.34 8.11 -13.30
N PRO A 22 -26.59 7.62 -13.24
CA PRO A 22 -27.65 8.28 -12.48
C PRO A 22 -27.24 8.38 -11.01
N THR A 23 -26.99 9.60 -10.55
CA THR A 23 -26.27 9.94 -9.31
C THR A 23 -27.07 9.74 -8.02
N ALA A 24 -28.38 9.49 -8.09
CA ALA A 24 -29.25 9.48 -6.90
C ALA A 24 -29.58 8.08 -6.34
N MET A 25 -29.66 7.03 -7.17
CA MET A 25 -29.80 5.63 -6.68
C MET A 25 -28.44 4.94 -6.47
N ALA A 26 -27.39 5.47 -7.09
CA ALA A 26 -26.04 4.96 -6.95
C ALA A 26 -25.50 5.16 -5.53
N SER A 27 -25.83 6.26 -4.82
CA SER A 27 -25.17 6.56 -3.54
C SER A 27 -25.52 5.58 -2.42
N GLU A 28 -26.79 5.21 -2.26
CA GLU A 28 -27.21 4.29 -1.18
C GLU A 28 -26.72 2.85 -1.44
N THR A 29 -26.77 2.42 -2.70
CA THR A 29 -26.27 1.11 -3.11
C THR A 29 -24.73 1.03 -3.02
N ASP A 30 -24.02 2.09 -3.44
CA ASP A 30 -22.56 2.15 -3.39
C ASP A 30 -22.07 2.19 -1.92
N GLU A 31 -22.78 2.86 -1.02
CA GLU A 31 -22.50 2.85 0.44
C GLU A 31 -22.67 1.46 1.06
N GLU A 32 -23.75 0.74 0.73
CA GLU A 32 -23.97 -0.64 1.19
C GLU A 32 -22.86 -1.58 0.67
N LEU A 33 -22.50 -1.46 -0.60
CA LEU A 33 -21.41 -2.24 -1.21
C LEU A 33 -20.06 -1.93 -0.55
N GLU A 34 -19.75 -0.67 -0.26
CA GLU A 34 -18.54 -0.30 0.48
C GLU A 34 -18.51 -0.91 1.88
N LYS A 35 -19.66 -0.97 2.57
CA LYS A 35 -19.76 -1.56 3.90
C LYS A 35 -19.47 -3.06 3.87
N VAL A 36 -20.06 -3.79 2.93
CA VAL A 36 -19.80 -5.23 2.75
C VAL A 36 -18.34 -5.49 2.40
N LEU A 37 -17.75 -4.67 1.52
CA LEU A 37 -16.33 -4.78 1.16
C LEU A 37 -15.39 -4.50 2.35
N ARG A 38 -15.75 -3.58 3.24
CA ARG A 38 -15.00 -3.31 4.48
C ARG A 38 -15.06 -4.49 5.44
N GLU A 39 -16.22 -5.13 5.59
CA GLU A 39 -16.37 -6.33 6.44
C GLU A 39 -15.59 -7.53 5.92
N LEU A 40 -15.48 -7.68 4.59
CA LEU A 40 -14.71 -8.76 3.96
C LEU A 40 -13.20 -8.48 3.88
N LYS A 41 -12.74 -7.28 4.26
CA LYS A 41 -11.34 -6.89 4.14
C LYS A 41 -10.46 -7.74 5.07
N THR A 42 -9.57 -8.52 4.47
CA THR A 42 -8.57 -9.31 5.20
C THR A 42 -7.35 -8.46 5.53
N ASN A 43 -6.93 -8.47 6.80
CA ASN A 43 -5.70 -7.80 7.22
C ASN A 43 -4.52 -8.78 7.12
N ILE A 44 -3.61 -8.52 6.18
CA ILE A 44 -2.41 -9.34 5.97
C ILE A 44 -1.21 -8.58 6.54
N VAL A 45 -0.39 -9.27 7.33
CA VAL A 45 0.83 -8.73 7.91
C VAL A 45 1.99 -9.66 7.56
N VAL A 46 3.05 -9.12 6.96
CA VAL A 46 4.26 -9.85 6.59
C VAL A 46 5.42 -9.35 7.44
N ILE A 47 6.07 -10.26 8.16
CA ILE A 47 7.19 -9.94 9.06
C ILE A 47 8.46 -10.62 8.56
N GLY A 48 9.43 -9.84 8.10
CA GLY A 48 10.75 -10.30 7.73
C GLY A 48 11.68 -10.35 8.93
N CYS A 49 12.12 -11.55 9.33
CA CYS A 49 13.00 -11.75 10.48
C CYS A 49 14.48 -11.85 10.08
N GLY A 50 15.35 -11.18 10.85
CA GLY A 50 16.80 -11.23 10.66
C GLY A 50 17.26 -10.53 9.38
N GLY A 51 18.49 -10.83 8.94
CA GLY A 51 19.08 -10.14 7.80
C GLY A 51 18.40 -10.45 6.46
N GLY A 52 18.25 -11.74 6.14
CA GLY A 52 17.57 -12.17 4.92
C GLY A 52 16.13 -11.70 4.86
N GLY A 53 15.37 -11.86 5.94
CA GLY A 53 13.97 -11.42 6.01
C GLY A 53 13.82 -9.90 5.86
N SER A 54 14.70 -9.11 6.48
CA SER A 54 14.65 -7.64 6.32
C SER A 54 14.95 -7.21 4.87
N ASN A 55 15.87 -7.89 4.19
CA ASN A 55 16.14 -7.66 2.77
C ASN A 55 14.94 -8.02 1.89
N THR A 56 14.25 -9.12 2.20
CA THR A 56 13.02 -9.52 1.47
C THR A 56 11.94 -8.45 1.62
N ILE A 57 11.71 -7.96 2.84
CA ILE A 57 10.74 -6.88 3.08
C ILE A 57 11.09 -5.62 2.30
N GLN A 58 12.36 -5.24 2.26
CA GLN A 58 12.80 -4.09 1.46
C GLN A 58 12.47 -4.26 -0.03
N ARG A 59 12.77 -5.42 -0.62
CA ARG A 59 12.43 -5.69 -2.02
C ARG A 59 10.93 -5.63 -2.27
N MET A 60 10.13 -6.22 -1.38
CA MET A 60 8.67 -6.18 -1.49
C MET A 60 8.13 -4.73 -1.44
N MET A 61 8.73 -3.88 -0.61
CA MET A 61 8.40 -2.46 -0.54
C MET A 61 8.82 -1.69 -1.80
N GLU A 62 10.04 -1.95 -2.31
CA GLU A 62 10.57 -1.33 -3.53
C GLU A 62 9.77 -1.72 -4.79
N GLU A 63 9.32 -2.97 -4.87
CA GLU A 63 8.44 -3.48 -5.93
C GLU A 63 6.99 -2.97 -5.79
N GLY A 64 6.66 -2.32 -4.67
CA GLY A 64 5.35 -1.71 -4.45
C GLY A 64 4.22 -2.72 -4.22
N ILE A 65 4.52 -3.86 -3.58
CA ILE A 65 3.50 -4.85 -3.21
C ILE A 65 2.46 -4.20 -2.28
N LYS A 66 1.17 -4.35 -2.62
CA LYS A 66 0.03 -3.79 -1.88
C LYS A 66 -0.80 -4.90 -1.25
N GLY A 67 -1.59 -4.54 -0.23
CA GLY A 67 -2.53 -5.45 0.42
C GLY A 67 -1.98 -6.17 1.64
N ALA A 68 -0.72 -5.91 2.02
CA ALA A 68 -0.14 -6.40 3.26
C ALA A 68 0.68 -5.31 3.97
N ASP A 69 0.65 -5.32 5.29
CA ASP A 69 1.53 -4.51 6.13
C ASP A 69 2.90 -5.17 6.21
N MET A 70 3.93 -4.46 5.80
CA MET A 70 5.30 -4.98 5.75
C MET A 70 6.14 -4.51 6.93
N LEU A 71 6.64 -5.47 7.71
CA LEU A 71 7.41 -5.24 8.93
C LEU A 71 8.78 -5.91 8.84
N ALA A 72 9.85 -5.17 9.17
CA ALA A 72 11.17 -5.73 9.36
C ALA A 72 11.47 -5.91 10.85
N LEU A 73 11.95 -7.10 11.25
CA LEU A 73 12.30 -7.46 12.61
C LEU A 73 13.73 -7.99 12.65
N ASN A 74 14.58 -7.39 13.48
CA ASN A 74 15.97 -7.81 13.61
C ASN A 74 16.54 -7.52 15.00
N THR A 75 17.59 -8.25 15.37
CA THR A 75 18.44 -7.98 16.54
C THR A 75 19.54 -6.96 16.25
N ASP A 76 19.89 -6.79 14.98
CA ASP A 76 20.91 -5.86 14.51
C ASP A 76 20.27 -4.49 14.22
N ALA A 77 20.67 -3.48 15.00
CA ALA A 77 20.17 -2.13 14.88
C ALA A 77 20.73 -1.40 13.65
N GLN A 78 21.97 -1.68 13.26
CA GLN A 78 22.59 -1.07 12.09
C GLN A 78 21.87 -1.54 10.82
N HIS A 79 21.62 -2.84 10.73
CA HIS A 79 20.89 -3.38 9.60
C HIS A 79 19.46 -2.83 9.51
N LEU A 80 18.70 -2.83 10.62
CA LEU A 80 17.35 -2.23 10.65
C LEU A 80 17.33 -0.75 10.25
N LEU A 81 18.36 0.02 10.59
CA LEU A 81 18.43 1.44 10.24
C LEU A 81 18.41 1.65 8.72
N HIS A 82 19.16 0.84 7.98
CA HIS A 82 19.31 0.98 6.52
C HIS A 82 18.17 0.38 5.69
N ILE A 83 17.39 -0.55 6.25
CA ILE A 83 16.32 -1.25 5.53
C ILE A 83 15.13 -0.33 5.23
N ILE A 84 14.47 -0.51 4.09
CA ILE A 84 13.18 0.14 3.80
C ILE A 84 12.05 -0.81 4.24
N ALA A 85 11.21 -0.37 5.16
CA ALA A 85 10.06 -1.15 5.64
C ALA A 85 8.97 -0.21 6.15
N GLY A 86 7.70 -0.65 6.07
CA GLY A 86 6.57 0.11 6.62
C GLY A 86 6.69 0.29 8.13
N LYS A 87 7.20 -0.74 8.84
CA LYS A 87 7.54 -0.65 10.25
C LYS A 87 8.76 -1.49 10.59
N LYS A 88 9.55 -1.03 11.56
CA LYS A 88 10.84 -1.62 11.97
C LYS A 88 10.80 -2.00 13.45
N LEU A 89 11.19 -3.22 13.79
CA LEU A 89 11.19 -3.75 15.16
C LEU A 89 12.59 -4.24 15.56
N LEU A 90 13.25 -3.50 16.45
CA LEU A 90 14.49 -3.94 17.10
C LEU A 90 14.17 -4.82 18.31
N ILE A 91 14.54 -6.09 18.23
CA ILE A 91 14.41 -7.04 19.34
C ILE A 91 15.74 -7.28 20.05
N GLY A 92 15.68 -7.70 21.32
CA GLY A 92 16.87 -8.10 22.06
C GLY A 92 17.77 -6.95 22.55
N ARG A 93 17.33 -5.68 22.46
CA ARG A 93 18.12 -4.49 22.86
C ARG A 93 18.80 -4.62 24.23
N LYS A 94 18.10 -5.18 25.24
CA LYS A 94 18.68 -5.38 26.58
C LYS A 94 19.78 -6.45 26.63
N ARG A 95 19.73 -7.46 25.74
CA ARG A 95 20.62 -8.63 25.72
C ARG A 95 21.85 -8.41 24.85
N ASN A 96 21.66 -7.89 23.64
CA ASN A 96 22.72 -7.76 22.63
C ASN A 96 23.10 -6.31 22.30
N LYS A 97 22.46 -5.32 22.95
CA LYS A 97 22.70 -3.89 22.73
C LYS A 97 22.52 -3.43 21.27
N GLY A 98 21.83 -4.21 20.44
CA GLY A 98 21.62 -3.93 19.01
C GLY A 98 22.75 -4.40 18.09
N LEU A 99 23.67 -5.26 18.55
CA LEU A 99 24.80 -5.78 17.76
C LEU A 99 24.48 -7.05 16.96
N GLY A 100 23.24 -7.54 17.01
CA GLY A 100 22.86 -8.81 16.41
C GLY A 100 22.94 -10.01 17.36
N ALA A 101 22.57 -11.19 16.83
CA ALA A 101 22.57 -12.45 17.58
C ALA A 101 23.83 -13.31 17.36
N GLY A 102 24.73 -12.90 16.44
CA GLY A 102 25.97 -13.63 16.17
C GLY A 102 25.77 -15.03 15.58
N SER A 103 24.72 -15.24 14.78
CA SER A 103 24.32 -16.54 14.23
C SER A 103 23.99 -17.61 15.28
N ILE A 104 23.62 -17.19 16.49
CA ILE A 104 23.14 -18.05 17.57
C ILE A 104 21.59 -17.92 17.62
N PRO A 105 20.84 -18.98 17.26
CA PRO A 105 19.38 -19.01 17.41
C PRO A 105 18.94 -18.87 18.87
#